data_AF-A0A933KEU5-F1
#
_entry.id   AF-A0A933KEU5-F1
#
_cell.length_a   1.000
_cell.length_b   1.000
_cell.length_c   1.000
_cell.angle_alpha   90.00
_cell.angle_beta   90.00
_cell.angle_gamma   90.00
#
_symmetry.space_group_name_H-M   'P 1'
#
loop_
_entity.id
_entity.type
_entity.pdbx_description
1 polymer ?
#
loop_
_entity_poly.entity_id
_entity_poly.type
_entity_poly.pdbx_seq_one_letter_code
_entity_poly.pdbx_strand_id
1 'polypeptide(L)'
;MKLMKLWRLRQLLSYPTFAIEIVVGRALNGRRKNDHEACMNDVFNFLVGNLLGARLVDPANTNNIIDVSIADRQALAQKATAALQAQHWDQVVW
;
A
#
# COMPACT_ATOMS: atom_id res chain seq x y z
N MET A 1 -9.51 -0.84 1.88
CA MET A 1 -9.36 -0.62 0.42
C MET A 1 -9.55 0.83 0.02
N LYS A 2 -10.75 1.42 0.20
CA LYS A 2 -11.07 2.79 -0.25
C LYS A 2 -10.12 3.86 0.34
N LEU A 3 -9.81 3.76 1.63
CA LEU A 3 -8.91 4.69 2.32
C LEU A 3 -7.50 4.72 1.70
N MET A 4 -6.94 3.56 1.36
CA MET A 4 -5.62 3.47 0.71
C MET A 4 -5.61 4.08 -0.70
N LYS A 5 -6.71 3.95 -1.46
CA LYS A 5 -6.84 4.60 -2.77
C LYS A 5 -6.86 6.13 -2.64
N LEU A 6 -7.59 6.63 -1.65
CA LEU A 6 -7.66 8.06 -1.34
C LEU A 6 -6.30 8.61 -0.89
N TRP A 7 -5.63 7.89 0.01
CA TRP A 7 -4.27 8.22 0.45
C TRP A 7 -3.29 8.30 -0.72
N ARG A 8 -3.28 7.29 -1.60
CA ARG A 8 -2.43 7.29 -2.80
C ARG A 8 -2.68 8.52 -3.69
N LEU A 9 -3.94 8.85 -3.91
CA LEU A 9 -4.33 10.01 -4.72
C LEU A 9 -3.81 11.32 -4.11
N ARG A 10 -3.94 11.50 -2.79
CA ARG A 10 -3.44 12.68 -2.07
C ARG A 10 -1.93 12.79 -2.07
N GLN A 11 -1.24 11.66 -2.03
CA GLN A 11 0.22 11.61 -2.14
C GLN A 11 0.74 11.76 -3.58
N LEU A 12 -0.16 11.97 -4.56
CA LEU A 12 0.16 12.13 -5.98
C LEU A 12 1.01 10.98 -6.54
N LEU A 13 0.76 9.76 -6.06
CA LEU A 13 1.49 8.58 -6.49
C LEU A 13 0.89 8.00 -7.78
N SER A 14 1.74 7.80 -8.79
CA SER A 14 1.42 7.15 -10.06
C SER A 14 1.22 5.62 -9.94
N TYR A 15 1.36 5.07 -8.74
CA TYR A 15 1.26 3.64 -8.48
C TYR A 15 -0.10 3.08 -8.94
N PRO A 16 -0.16 1.99 -9.74
CA PRO A 16 -1.41 1.50 -10.29
C PRO A 16 -2.44 1.14 -9.22
N THR A 17 -3.71 1.51 -9.44
CA THR A 17 -4.81 1.23 -8.50
C THR A 17 -4.94 -0.26 -8.20
N PHE A 18 -4.86 -1.09 -9.23
CA PHE A 18 -4.98 -2.55 -9.08
C PHE A 18 -3.82 -3.15 -8.28
N ALA A 19 -2.60 -2.63 -8.48
CA ALA A 19 -1.44 -3.04 -7.70
C ALA A 19 -1.61 -2.69 -6.21
N ILE A 20 -2.16 -1.52 -5.88
CA ILE A 20 -2.51 -1.15 -4.49
C ILE A 20 -3.49 -2.15 -3.88
N GLU A 21 -4.52 -2.57 -4.64
CA GLU A 21 -5.52 -3.50 -4.12
C GLU A 21 -4.92 -4.85 -3.73
N ILE A 22 -4.02 -5.37 -4.56
CA ILE A 22 -3.30 -6.61 -4.28
C ILE A 22 -2.39 -6.46 -3.07
N VAL A 23 -1.67 -5.35 -2.95
CA VAL A 23 -0.81 -5.09 -1.79
C VAL A 23 -1.64 -5.00 -0.51
N VAL A 24 -2.75 -4.27 -0.51
CA VAL A 24 -3.65 -4.17 0.64
C VAL A 24 -4.23 -5.54 1.00
N GLY A 25 -4.66 -6.32 0.00
CA GLY A 25 -5.17 -7.67 0.20
C GLY A 25 -4.14 -8.59 0.84
N ARG A 26 -2.87 -8.51 0.42
CA ARG A 26 -1.76 -9.28 0.99
C ARG A 26 -1.43 -8.84 2.42
N ALA A 27 -1.28 -7.53 2.65
CA ALA A 27 -0.92 -6.99 3.96
C ALA A 27 -1.97 -7.32 5.05
N LEU A 28 -3.25 -7.32 4.67
CA LEU A 28 -4.38 -7.57 5.58
C LEU A 28 -4.91 -9.00 5.54
N ASN A 29 -4.22 -9.93 4.88
CA ASN A 29 -4.63 -11.33 4.87
C ASN A 29 -4.58 -11.90 6.30
N GLY A 30 -5.67 -12.54 6.73
CA GLY A 30 -5.81 -13.08 8.09
C GLY A 30 -5.97 -12.05 9.20
N ARG A 31 -6.03 -10.75 8.89
CA ARG A 31 -6.16 -9.68 9.90
C ARG A 31 -7.59 -9.23 10.12
N ARG A 32 -7.89 -8.77 11.34
CA ARG A 32 -9.16 -8.11 11.68
C ARG A 32 -9.21 -6.74 11.01
N LYS A 33 -10.38 -6.36 10.48
CA LYS A 33 -10.56 -5.16 9.62
C LYS A 33 -11.49 -4.11 10.23
N ASN A 34 -11.70 -4.17 11.54
CA ASN A 34 -12.59 -3.28 12.29
C ASN A 34 -11.92 -1.96 12.69
N ASP A 35 -10.59 -1.92 12.77
CA ASP A 35 -9.81 -0.72 13.05
C ASP A 35 -9.09 -0.26 11.77
N HIS A 36 -9.48 0.91 11.27
CA HIS A 36 -8.95 1.46 10.02
C HIS A 36 -7.53 1.97 10.15
N GLU A 37 -7.18 2.53 11.32
CA GLU A 37 -5.84 3.04 11.58
C GLU A 37 -4.85 1.88 11.67
N ALA A 38 -5.18 0.87 12.48
CA ALA A 38 -4.36 -0.35 12.59
C ALA A 38 -4.19 -1.04 11.22
N CYS A 39 -5.27 -1.15 10.43
CA CYS A 39 -5.18 -1.71 9.08
C CYS A 39 -4.26 -0.90 8.17
N MET A 40 -4.34 0.43 8.19
CA MET A 40 -3.48 1.26 7.36
C MET A 40 -2.01 1.16 7.81
N ASN A 41 -1.74 1.15 9.11
CA ASN A 41 -0.39 0.94 9.64
C ASN A 41 0.18 -0.43 9.24
N ASP A 42 -0.63 -1.48 9.26
CA ASP A 42 -0.23 -2.80 8.75
C ASP A 42 0.12 -2.78 7.25
N VAL A 43 -0.67 -2.05 6.45
CA VAL A 43 -0.38 -1.85 5.02
C VAL A 43 0.92 -1.06 4.84
N PHE A 44 1.14 0.03 5.58
CA PHE A 44 2.36 0.82 5.47
C PHE A 44 3.60 0.03 5.88
N ASN A 45 3.54 -0.72 6.98
CA ASN A 45 4.62 -1.61 7.41
C ASN A 45 4.94 -2.65 6.34
N PHE A 46 3.90 -3.24 5.71
CA PHE A 46 4.10 -4.15 4.60
C PHE A 46 4.81 -3.48 3.42
N LEU A 47 4.41 -2.26 3.06
CA LEU A 47 5.00 -1.49 1.96
C LEU A 47 6.48 -1.21 2.21
N VAL A 48 6.84 -0.75 3.41
CA VAL A 48 8.22 -0.43 3.78
C VAL A 48 9.09 -1.69 3.80
N GLY A 49 8.60 -2.79 4.38
CA GLY A 49 9.41 -4.01 4.56
C GLY A 49 9.51 -4.91 3.33
N ASN A 50 8.49 -4.94 2.47
CA ASN A 50 8.31 -6.03 1.50
C ASN A 50 8.13 -5.58 0.05
N LEU A 51 7.68 -4.35 -0.21
CA LEU A 51 7.22 -3.95 -1.55
C LEU A 51 8.29 -4.05 -2.64
N LEU A 52 9.55 -3.70 -2.33
CA LEU A 52 10.63 -3.69 -3.31
C LEU A 52 10.94 -5.08 -3.86
N GLY A 53 10.88 -6.11 -3.02
CA GLY A 53 11.07 -7.52 -3.42
C GLY A 53 9.78 -8.26 -3.78
N ALA A 54 8.62 -7.66 -3.52
CA ALA A 54 7.34 -8.35 -3.72
C ALA A 54 6.98 -8.50 -5.20
N ARG A 55 6.90 -9.75 -5.65
CA ARG A 55 6.29 -10.11 -6.94
C ARG A 55 4.76 -9.97 -6.84
N LEU A 56 4.20 -9.00 -7.53
CA LEU A 56 2.75 -8.79 -7.58
C LEU A 56 2.16 -9.65 -8.69
N VAL A 57 1.24 -10.52 -8.31
CA VAL A 57 0.58 -11.49 -9.18
C VAL A 57 -0.92 -11.31 -8.99
N ASP A 58 -1.65 -11.25 -10.09
CA ASP A 58 -3.11 -11.25 -10.07
C ASP A 58 -3.65 -12.59 -9.53
N PRO A 59 -4.43 -12.59 -8.44
CA PRO A 59 -4.97 -13.83 -7.90
C PRO A 59 -5.99 -14.52 -8.82
N ALA A 60 -6.64 -13.81 -9.74
CA ALA A 60 -7.59 -14.38 -10.68
C ALA A 60 -6.91 -15.02 -11.90
N ASN A 61 -5.70 -14.57 -12.24
CA ASN A 61 -4.89 -15.11 -13.31
C ASN A 61 -3.41 -15.06 -12.93
N THR A 62 -2.88 -16.18 -12.41
CA THR A 62 -1.51 -16.24 -11.90
C THR A 62 -0.42 -16.05 -12.96
N ASN A 63 -0.78 -16.09 -14.24
CA ASN A 63 0.12 -15.76 -15.35
C ASN A 63 0.31 -14.23 -15.51
N ASN A 64 -0.60 -13.42 -14.96
CA ASN A 64 -0.51 -11.96 -15.02
C ASN A 64 0.36 -11.43 -13.87
N ILE A 65 1.61 -11.11 -14.19
CA ILE A 65 2.50 -10.37 -13.30
C ILE A 65 2.19 -8.88 -13.48
N ILE A 66 1.97 -8.20 -12.37
CA ILE A 66 1.76 -6.76 -12.39
C ILE A 66 3.12 -6.10 -12.25
N ASP A 67 3.63 -5.64 -13.39
CA ASP A 67 4.87 -4.90 -13.40
C ASP A 67 4.64 -3.48 -12.88
N VAL A 68 5.54 -3.06 -12.00
CA VAL A 68 5.55 -1.71 -11.44
C VAL A 68 6.98 -1.30 -11.31
N SER A 69 7.31 -0.13 -11.84
CA SER A 69 8.67 0.38 -11.89
C SER A 69 9.29 0.43 -10.48
N ILE A 70 10.60 0.23 -10.41
CA ILE A 70 11.34 0.35 -9.14
C ILE A 70 11.15 1.75 -8.55
N ALA A 71 11.13 2.79 -9.39
CA ALA A 71 10.91 4.17 -8.98
C ALA A 71 9.54 4.36 -8.29
N ASP A 72 8.46 3.84 -8.87
CA ASP A 72 7.12 3.94 -8.28
C ASP A 72 7.02 3.15 -6.97
N ARG A 73 7.69 2.00 -6.89
CA ARG A 73 7.77 1.22 -5.64
C ARG A 73 8.52 1.97 -4.55
N GLN A 74 9.66 2.59 -4.89
CA GLN A 74 10.44 3.40 -3.96
C GLN A 74 9.66 4.62 -3.49
N ALA A 75 9.00 5.35 -4.40
CA ALA A 75 8.16 6.50 -4.05
C ALA A 75 7.02 6.09 -3.10
N LEU A 76 6.34 4.96 -3.38
CA LEU A 76 5.29 4.43 -2.52
C LEU A 76 5.83 4.04 -1.13
N ALA A 77 6.97 3.35 -1.06
CA ALA A 77 7.60 2.98 0.21
C ALA A 77 8.04 4.20 1.03
N GLN A 78 8.64 5.21 0.39
CA GLN A 78 9.04 6.46 1.05
C GLN A 78 7.84 7.20 1.66
N LYS A 79 6.74 7.31 0.91
CA LYS A 79 5.50 7.91 1.41
C LYS A 79 4.90 7.10 2.57
N ALA A 80 4.97 5.77 2.50
CA ALA A 80 4.53 4.91 3.59
C ALA A 80 5.40 5.07 4.86
N THR A 81 6.72 5.21 4.71
CA THR A 81 7.62 5.54 5.83
C THR A 81 7.24 6.86 6.47
N ALA A 82 7.01 7.90 5.68
CA ALA A 82 6.58 9.20 6.19
C ALA A 82 5.24 9.12 6.93
N ALA A 83 4.28 8.33 6.41
CA ALA A 83 3.00 8.11 7.06
C ALA A 83 3.13 7.41 8.43
N LEU A 84 4.03 6.42 8.56
CA LEU A 84 4.31 5.74 9.83
C LEU A 84 5.01 6.64 10.86
N GLN A 85 5.70 7.67 10.41
CA GLN A 85 6.40 8.64 11.25
C GLN A 85 5.54 9.85 11.62
N ALA A 86 4.35 9.99 11.04
CA ALA A 86 3.43 11.07 11.36
C ALA A 86 2.99 10.98 12.83
N GLN A 87 2.94 12.13 13.50
CA GLN A 87 2.51 12.20 14.90
C GLN A 87 1.00 12.14 15.04
N HIS A 88 0.29 12.54 13.99
CA HIS A 88 -1.17 12.63 13.98
C HIS A 88 -1.74 12.04 12.70
N TRP A 89 -2.90 11.38 12.82
CA TRP A 89 -3.52 10.64 11.72
C TRP A 89 -4.10 11.54 10.63
N ASP A 90 -4.43 12.79 10.98
CA ASP A 90 -4.83 13.80 10.01
C ASP A 90 -3.71 14.08 9.00
N GLN A 91 -2.45 14.10 9.42
CA GLN A 91 -1.28 14.29 8.53
C GLN A 91 -1.08 13.13 7.54
N VAL A 92 -1.62 11.95 7.86
CA VAL A 92 -1.54 10.77 6.99
C VAL A 92 -2.62 10.84 5.92
N VAL A 93 -3.86 11.11 6.34
CA VAL A 93 -5.03 10.97 5.48
C VAL A 93 -5.37 12.27 4.75
N TRP A 94 -5.01 13.46 5.26
CA TRP A 94 -5.42 14.77 4.76
C TRP A 94 -4.28 15.60 4.19
#